data_AF-A0A914D7K4-F1
#
_entry.id   AF-A0A914D7K4-F1
#
_cell.length_a   1.000
_cell.length_b   1.000
_cell.length_c   1.000
_cell.angle_alpha   90.00
_cell.angle_beta   90.00
_cell.angle_gamma   90.00
#
_symmetry.space_group_name_H-M   'P 1'
#
loop_
_entity.id
_entity.type
_entity.pdbx_description
1 polymer ?
#
loop_
_entity_poly.entity_id
_entity_poly.type
_entity_poly.pdbx_seq_one_letter_code
_entity_poly.pdbx_strand_id
1 'polypeptide(L)'
;NASFIEWPRYDLVPHEVQDQYNLTKNTKIMLGAVWPERNVAFPDFLDTTNNTRDWWANEYKIFHDTKVPFDGIWIDMNEPSNFATTIYYPNTTSASKIRAKRSAIGPENKSPTGDPLKCPDSGPDSEWDNPAYQTINVYQWGNDNYLCSKTLCMIGSTIGGNGRFFDTKNLYGWSEIRSTANALKVTTGKRGEVISRSTFPSSGRYGGHWLGDNTARWEDLATSIIGAQEFNLFEGNQTWVQKVDPFIYATILTKG
;
A
#
# COMPACT_ATOMS: atom_id res chain seq x y z
N ASN A 1 0.09 19.56 8.69
CA ASN A 1 0.87 18.30 8.67
C ASN A 1 0.12 17.27 7.87
N ALA A 2 0.82 16.45 7.09
CA ALA A 2 0.19 15.35 6.37
C ALA A 2 -0.55 14.40 7.32
N SER A 3 -1.65 13.84 6.83
CA SER A 3 -2.41 12.82 7.54
C SER A 3 -1.91 11.43 7.13
N PHE A 4 -1.87 10.51 8.08
CA PHE A 4 -1.51 9.12 7.86
C PHE A 4 -2.65 8.22 8.33
N ILE A 5 -2.67 6.97 7.89
CA ILE A 5 -3.60 5.98 8.43
C ILE A 5 -3.25 5.76 9.90
N GLU A 6 -4.26 5.85 10.77
CA GLU A 6 -4.08 5.79 12.22
C GLU A 6 -4.84 4.63 12.85
N TRP A 7 -4.45 4.22 14.05
CA TRP A 7 -5.30 3.50 14.97
C TRP A 7 -6.50 4.38 15.39
N PRO A 8 -7.69 3.81 15.57
CA PRO A 8 -8.85 4.59 15.99
C PRO A 8 -8.70 5.09 17.43
N ARG A 9 -7.96 4.35 18.27
CA ARG A 9 -7.79 4.61 19.70
C ARG A 9 -6.35 4.32 20.16
N TYR A 10 -5.92 4.99 21.22
CA TYR A 10 -4.56 4.85 21.78
C TYR A 10 -4.32 3.49 22.46
N ASP A 11 -5.35 2.83 23.01
CA ASP A 11 -5.22 1.51 23.63
C ASP A 11 -4.82 0.40 22.64
N LEU A 12 -5.03 0.63 21.35
CA LEU A 12 -4.67 -0.30 20.28
C LEU A 12 -3.27 -0.06 19.70
N VAL A 13 -2.61 1.02 20.10
CA VAL A 13 -1.28 1.38 19.58
C VAL A 13 -0.23 0.39 20.11
N PRO A 14 0.52 -0.31 19.22
CA PRO A 14 1.65 -1.14 19.63
C PRO A 14 2.86 -0.29 20.03
N HIS A 15 2.88 0.14 21.29
CA HIS A 15 3.92 1.03 21.84
C HIS A 15 5.34 0.44 21.73
N GLU A 16 5.48 -0.89 21.71
CA GLU A 16 6.77 -1.54 21.51
C GLU A 16 7.44 -1.21 20.18
N VAL A 17 6.64 -0.87 19.15
CA VAL A 17 7.13 -0.41 17.84
C VAL A 17 7.06 1.11 17.74
N GLN A 18 5.92 1.69 18.14
CA GLN A 18 5.63 3.12 17.95
C GLN A 18 6.63 4.01 18.70
N ASP A 19 7.05 3.61 19.90
CA ASP A 19 7.93 4.42 20.76
C ASP A 19 9.40 4.33 20.35
N GLN A 20 9.75 3.46 19.39
CA GLN A 20 11.11 3.39 18.81
C GLN A 20 11.44 4.62 17.95
N TYR A 21 10.42 5.35 17.47
CA TYR A 21 10.59 6.45 16.53
C TYR A 21 10.07 7.78 17.11
N ASN A 22 10.93 8.79 17.19
CA ASN A 22 10.59 10.10 17.75
C ASN A 22 9.43 10.79 17.04
N LEU A 23 9.26 10.58 15.73
CA LEU A 23 8.21 11.24 14.92
C LEU A 23 6.82 10.63 15.13
N THR A 24 6.74 9.38 15.55
CA THR A 24 5.46 8.66 15.73
C THR A 24 5.16 8.37 17.19
N LYS A 25 6.12 8.63 18.08
CA LYS A 25 5.93 8.54 19.53
C LYS A 25 4.74 9.40 19.96
N ASN A 26 3.85 8.83 20.79
CA ASN A 26 2.62 9.45 21.25
C ASN A 26 1.61 9.84 20.14
N THR A 27 1.73 9.26 18.96
CA THR A 27 0.72 9.39 17.89
C THR A 27 -0.09 8.11 17.78
N LYS A 28 -1.14 8.13 16.95
CA LYS A 28 -1.89 6.91 16.58
C LYS A 28 -1.46 6.37 15.22
N ILE A 29 -0.39 6.88 14.60
CA ILE A 29 0.01 6.50 13.24
C ILE A 29 0.24 4.99 13.18
N MET A 30 -0.44 4.32 12.25
CA MET A 30 -0.30 2.88 12.04
C MET A 30 1.01 2.60 11.30
N LEU A 31 1.82 1.73 11.88
CA LEU A 31 3.15 1.38 11.37
C LEU A 31 3.17 -0.04 10.81
N GLY A 32 3.57 -0.18 9.55
CA GLY A 32 3.78 -1.46 8.88
C GLY A 32 5.23 -1.68 8.50
N ALA A 33 5.47 -2.68 7.65
CA ALA A 33 6.78 -3.10 7.17
C ALA A 33 6.73 -3.32 5.65
N VAL A 34 7.50 -2.55 4.91
CA VAL A 34 7.70 -2.67 3.46
C VAL A 34 9.21 -2.59 3.20
N TRP A 35 9.67 -2.26 1.99
CA TRP A 35 11.08 -2.31 1.60
C TRP A 35 12.09 -1.65 2.55
N PRO A 36 11.80 -0.51 3.22
CA PRO A 36 12.74 0.04 4.20
C PRO A 36 12.99 -0.89 5.39
N GLU A 37 14.22 -0.88 5.93
CA GLU A 37 14.58 -1.70 7.09
C GLU A 37 13.75 -1.35 8.35
N ARG A 38 13.29 -0.10 8.45
CA ARG A 38 12.46 0.41 9.55
C ARG A 38 10.97 0.34 9.21
N ASN A 39 10.13 0.41 10.23
CA ASN A 39 8.70 0.52 10.03
C ASN A 39 8.32 1.80 9.25
N VAL A 40 7.26 1.71 8.48
CA VAL A 40 6.77 2.81 7.63
C VAL A 40 5.34 3.19 8.00
N ALA A 41 5.06 4.48 7.87
CA ALA A 41 3.71 5.03 7.95
C ALA A 41 3.08 5.09 6.55
N PHE A 42 1.76 4.98 6.48
CA PHE A 42 1.01 4.99 5.22
C PHE A 42 0.21 6.29 5.12
N PRO A 43 0.49 7.16 4.14
CA PRO A 43 -0.23 8.42 3.99
C PRO A 43 -1.73 8.19 3.77
N ASP A 44 -2.58 9.01 4.41
CA ASP A 44 -4.02 9.02 4.16
C ASP A 44 -4.33 9.97 3.00
N PHE A 45 -4.35 9.43 1.78
CA PHE A 45 -4.66 10.18 0.57
C PHE A 45 -6.15 10.53 0.40
N LEU A 46 -7.01 10.01 1.28
CA LEU A 46 -8.44 10.37 1.34
C LEU A 46 -8.73 11.49 2.34
N ASP A 47 -7.70 12.03 3.00
CA ASP A 47 -7.79 13.23 3.83
C ASP A 47 -8.48 14.39 3.08
N THR A 48 -9.55 14.92 3.67
CA THR A 48 -10.40 15.96 3.08
C THR A 48 -9.79 17.36 3.19
N THR A 49 -8.73 17.52 3.99
CA THR A 49 -8.08 18.81 4.22
C THR A 49 -6.99 19.15 3.19
N ASN A 50 -6.75 18.27 2.21
CA ASN A 50 -5.65 18.32 1.23
C ASN A 50 -4.24 18.27 1.83
N ASN A 51 -4.07 18.17 3.15
CA ASN A 51 -2.75 18.24 3.78
C ASN A 51 -1.81 17.13 3.28
N THR A 52 -2.31 15.89 3.19
CA THR A 52 -1.51 14.76 2.67
C THR A 52 -1.16 14.95 1.20
N ARG A 53 -2.11 15.41 0.37
CA ARG A 53 -1.88 15.62 -1.06
C ARG A 53 -0.84 16.71 -1.30
N ASP A 54 -0.95 17.82 -0.59
CA ASP A 54 -0.07 18.97 -0.78
C ASP A 54 1.33 18.67 -0.23
N TRP A 55 1.43 17.93 0.89
CA TRP A 55 2.68 17.37 1.37
C TRP A 55 3.32 16.44 0.32
N TRP A 56 2.57 15.49 -0.22
CA TRP A 56 3.04 14.55 -1.24
C TRP A 56 3.57 15.26 -2.49
N ALA A 57 2.87 16.28 -2.96
CA ALA A 57 3.31 17.11 -4.08
C ALA A 57 4.61 17.87 -3.77
N ASN A 58 4.74 18.38 -2.54
CA ASN A 58 5.95 19.08 -2.10
C ASN A 58 7.16 18.14 -2.02
N GLU A 59 7.00 16.90 -1.54
CA GLU A 59 8.08 15.92 -1.50
C GLU A 59 8.59 15.59 -2.92
N TYR A 60 7.68 15.36 -3.88
CA TYR A 60 8.06 15.16 -5.29
C TYR A 60 8.77 16.37 -5.87
N LYS A 61 8.28 17.58 -5.57
CA LYS A 61 8.90 18.82 -6.04
C LYS A 61 10.32 18.99 -5.50
N ILE A 62 10.52 18.78 -4.19
CA ILE A 62 11.84 18.85 -3.57
C ILE A 62 12.77 17.82 -4.21
N PHE A 63 12.31 16.59 -4.39
CA PHE A 63 13.12 15.54 -5.00
C PHE A 63 13.50 15.86 -6.46
N HIS A 64 12.53 16.33 -7.26
CA HIS A 64 12.75 16.76 -8.64
C HIS A 64 13.80 17.88 -8.74
N ASP A 65 13.62 18.92 -7.92
CA ASP A 65 14.41 20.15 -8.02
C ASP A 65 15.81 19.99 -7.40
N THR A 66 15.98 19.09 -6.43
CA THR A 66 17.23 18.97 -5.65
C THR A 66 18.00 17.68 -5.86
N LYS A 67 17.38 16.62 -6.40
CA LYS A 67 18.00 15.29 -6.55
C LYS A 67 18.02 14.83 -8.00
N VAL A 68 16.84 14.56 -8.57
CA VAL A 68 16.73 13.91 -9.90
C VAL A 68 15.50 14.46 -10.61
N PRO A 69 15.67 15.23 -11.69
CA PRO A 69 14.56 15.60 -12.58
C PRO A 69 13.91 14.37 -13.19
N PHE A 70 12.58 14.39 -13.34
CA PHE A 70 11.80 13.26 -13.86
C PHE A 70 10.63 13.74 -14.71
N ASP A 71 10.23 12.94 -15.70
CA ASP A 71 9.09 13.24 -16.58
C ASP A 71 7.84 12.40 -16.26
N GLY A 72 8.00 11.34 -15.45
CA GLY A 72 6.92 10.46 -15.03
C GLY A 72 7.20 9.82 -13.67
N ILE A 73 6.15 9.27 -13.05
CA ILE A 73 6.22 8.66 -11.73
C ILE A 73 5.63 7.25 -11.79
N TRP A 74 6.32 6.30 -11.18
CA TRP A 74 5.82 4.95 -10.97
C TRP A 74 5.51 4.75 -9.49
N ILE A 75 4.24 4.54 -9.16
CA ILE A 75 3.78 4.23 -7.80
C ILE A 75 3.44 2.74 -7.70
N ASP A 76 4.15 2.06 -6.82
CA ASP A 76 4.08 0.62 -6.60
C ASP A 76 3.79 0.33 -5.13
N MET A 77 3.43 -0.93 -4.82
CA MET A 77 3.15 -1.40 -3.46
C MET A 77 1.91 -0.78 -2.81
N ASN A 78 1.01 -0.23 -3.61
CA ASN A 78 -0.06 0.66 -3.17
C ASN A 78 -1.44 0.02 -3.08
N GLU A 79 -1.51 -1.28 -2.77
CA GLU A 79 -2.76 -1.96 -2.43
C GLU A 79 -3.48 -1.42 -1.19
N PRO A 80 -2.81 -0.91 -0.12
CA PRO A 80 -1.37 -0.87 0.24
C PRO A 80 -0.82 -2.21 0.71
N SER A 81 0.36 -2.59 0.22
CA SER A 81 1.04 -3.82 0.60
C SER A 81 1.80 -3.66 1.91
N ASN A 82 1.73 -4.68 2.76
CA ASN A 82 2.52 -4.82 3.98
C ASN A 82 3.13 -6.23 4.04
N PHE A 83 4.44 -6.35 4.24
CA PHE A 83 5.09 -7.66 4.18
C PHE A 83 4.82 -8.53 5.40
N ALA A 84 4.63 -7.89 6.54
CA ALA A 84 4.48 -8.54 7.82
C ALA A 84 3.25 -7.99 8.55
N THR A 85 2.14 -8.73 8.44
CA THR A 85 0.98 -8.58 9.30
C THR A 85 0.78 -9.87 10.08
N THR A 86 0.55 -9.71 11.38
CA THR A 86 0.21 -10.76 12.33
C THR A 86 -1.09 -10.36 13.00
N ILE A 87 -1.93 -11.31 13.39
CA ILE A 87 -3.01 -11.03 14.33
C ILE A 87 -2.55 -11.41 15.74
N TYR A 88 -3.07 -10.73 16.75
CA TYR A 88 -2.60 -10.80 18.13
C TYR A 88 -3.64 -11.41 19.05
N TYR A 89 -3.23 -12.44 19.82
CA TYR A 89 -4.00 -13.12 20.87
C TYR A 89 -3.79 -12.44 22.24
N PRO A 90 -4.77 -11.73 22.82
CA PRO A 90 -4.67 -11.27 24.19
C PRO A 90 -4.84 -12.47 25.15
N ASN A 91 -3.88 -12.64 26.07
CA ASN A 91 -3.83 -13.62 27.19
C ASN A 91 -3.14 -14.98 26.96
N THR A 92 -2.32 -15.13 25.94
CA THR A 92 -1.39 -16.28 25.86
C THR A 92 0.06 -15.78 25.95
N THR A 93 0.84 -16.32 26.89
CA THR A 93 2.32 -16.18 26.94
C THR A 93 3.01 -16.80 25.72
N SER A 94 2.25 -17.40 24.82
CA SER A 94 2.66 -17.86 23.51
C SER A 94 1.91 -17.03 22.48
N ALA A 95 2.60 -16.21 21.69
CA ALA A 95 2.05 -15.70 20.44
C ALA A 95 1.57 -16.92 19.65
N SER A 96 0.26 -17.20 19.63
CA SER A 96 -0.25 -18.40 18.96
C SER A 96 0.14 -18.28 17.51
N LYS A 97 0.69 -19.38 17.01
CA LYS A 97 1.34 -19.53 15.70
C LYS A 97 0.43 -19.11 14.57
N ILE A 98 0.32 -17.82 14.31
CA ILE A 98 0.04 -17.37 12.98
C ILE A 98 1.41 -17.23 12.40
N ARG A 99 1.70 -18.16 11.51
CA ARG A 99 2.79 -17.98 10.58
C ARG A 99 2.45 -16.65 9.90
N ALA A 100 3.07 -15.57 10.37
CA ALA A 100 3.74 -14.68 9.44
C ALA A 100 4.53 -15.65 8.55
N LYS A 101 3.93 -16.13 7.47
CA LYS A 101 4.72 -16.56 6.34
C LYS A 101 5.45 -15.27 6.03
N ARG A 102 6.69 -15.18 6.53
CA ARG A 102 7.70 -14.20 6.18
C ARG A 102 7.88 -14.38 4.68
N SER A 103 6.93 -13.91 3.89
CA SER A 103 6.87 -14.17 2.45
C SER A 103 7.69 -13.13 1.68
N ALA A 104 8.62 -12.49 2.38
CA ALA A 104 9.71 -11.73 1.80
C ALA A 104 10.96 -11.99 2.64
N ILE A 105 11.34 -13.25 2.84
CA ILE A 105 12.75 -13.56 3.06
C ILE A 105 13.36 -13.49 1.66
N GLY A 106 13.98 -12.36 1.33
CA GLY A 106 14.97 -12.34 0.24
C GLY A 106 16.04 -13.41 0.50
N PRO A 107 16.88 -13.76 -0.48
CA PRO A 107 17.79 -14.92 -0.45
C PRO A 107 18.81 -15.00 0.72
N GLU A 108 18.75 -14.07 1.69
CA GLU A 108 19.77 -13.84 2.71
C GLU A 108 19.32 -14.14 4.16
N ASN A 109 18.14 -14.72 4.39
CA ASN A 109 17.66 -15.13 5.74
C ASN A 109 17.69 -14.04 6.84
N LYS A 110 17.78 -12.75 6.48
CA LYS A 110 17.43 -11.62 7.34
C LYS A 110 15.96 -11.26 7.12
N SER A 111 15.22 -10.96 8.19
CA SER A 111 13.94 -10.24 8.05
C SER A 111 14.29 -8.87 7.46
N PRO A 112 13.93 -8.53 6.20
CA PRO A 112 14.49 -7.33 5.56
C PRO A 112 13.85 -6.04 6.08
N THR A 113 12.83 -6.13 6.91
CA THR A 113 11.82 -5.09 7.10
C THR A 113 11.36 -5.05 8.55
N GLY A 114 10.92 -3.87 9.02
CA GLY A 114 10.57 -3.56 10.42
C GLY A 114 9.59 -4.52 11.11
N ASP A 115 9.26 -4.22 12.37
CA ASP A 115 8.46 -5.11 13.21
C ASP A 115 7.07 -5.38 12.59
N PRO A 116 6.54 -6.63 12.65
CA PRO A 116 5.24 -6.95 12.08
C PRO A 116 4.11 -6.10 12.66
N LEU A 117 3.19 -5.66 11.79
CA LEU A 117 1.94 -5.03 12.21
C LEU A 117 1.07 -6.07 12.94
N LYS A 118 0.50 -5.70 14.09
CA LYS A 118 -0.30 -6.57 14.95
C LYS A 118 -1.76 -6.14 14.95
N CYS A 119 -2.65 -6.88 14.30
CA CYS A 119 -4.08 -6.57 14.26
C CYS A 119 -4.86 -7.33 15.35
N PRO A 120 -5.97 -6.77 15.88
CA PRO A 120 -6.80 -7.45 16.88
C PRO A 120 -7.40 -8.75 16.33
N ASP A 121 -7.33 -9.85 17.11
CA ASP A 121 -7.90 -11.15 16.71
C ASP A 121 -9.17 -11.57 17.46
N SER A 122 -9.51 -10.82 18.50
CA SER A 122 -10.59 -11.14 19.41
C SER A 122 -11.29 -9.88 19.89
N GLY A 123 -12.49 -10.07 20.42
CA GLY A 123 -13.36 -8.98 20.83
C GLY A 123 -13.97 -8.22 19.64
N PRO A 124 -14.67 -7.11 19.91
CA PRO A 124 -15.40 -6.37 18.89
C PRO A 124 -14.47 -5.78 17.81
N ASP A 125 -13.24 -5.42 18.16
CA ASP A 125 -12.28 -4.83 17.22
C ASP A 125 -11.83 -5.81 16.12
N SER A 126 -11.95 -7.11 16.35
CA SER A 126 -11.56 -8.15 15.39
C SER A 126 -12.55 -8.35 14.24
N GLU A 127 -13.78 -7.84 14.35
CA GLU A 127 -14.84 -8.04 13.36
C GLU A 127 -14.49 -7.47 11.97
N TRP A 128 -13.59 -6.47 11.94
CA TRP A 128 -13.17 -5.81 10.70
C TRP A 128 -12.15 -6.65 9.93
N ASP A 129 -11.28 -7.36 10.63
CA ASP A 129 -10.29 -8.26 10.01
C ASP A 129 -10.85 -9.68 9.83
N ASN A 130 -11.87 -10.04 10.61
CA ASN A 130 -12.60 -11.29 10.59
C ASN A 130 -14.14 -11.07 10.49
N PRO A 131 -14.65 -10.61 9.34
CA PRO A 131 -16.08 -10.32 9.19
C PRO A 131 -16.92 -11.60 9.18
N ALA A 132 -18.19 -11.48 9.60
CA ALA A 132 -19.14 -12.58 9.62
C ALA A 132 -19.28 -13.30 8.26
N TYR A 133 -19.10 -12.55 7.17
CA TYR A 133 -19.04 -13.07 5.81
C TYR A 133 -17.66 -12.81 5.22
N GLN A 134 -16.79 -13.82 5.32
CA GLN A 134 -15.46 -13.79 4.75
C GLN A 134 -15.52 -13.94 3.22
N THR A 135 -14.77 -13.11 2.51
CA THR A 135 -14.64 -13.19 1.06
C THR A 135 -13.75 -14.38 0.66
N ILE A 136 -13.77 -14.76 -0.63
CA ILE A 136 -12.92 -15.85 -1.13
C ILE A 136 -11.43 -15.60 -0.85
N ASN A 137 -11.00 -14.34 -0.78
CA ASN A 137 -9.61 -13.96 -0.49
C ASN A 137 -9.12 -14.50 0.86
N VAL A 138 -10.02 -14.68 1.82
CA VAL A 138 -9.70 -15.25 3.13
C VAL A 138 -9.47 -16.76 3.05
N TYR A 139 -10.32 -17.49 2.31
CA TYR A 139 -10.23 -18.95 2.26
C TYR A 139 -9.27 -19.49 1.20
N GLN A 140 -9.06 -18.76 0.10
CA GLN A 140 -8.28 -19.22 -1.06
C GLN A 140 -6.84 -19.59 -0.69
N TRP A 141 -6.28 -18.94 0.34
CA TRP A 141 -4.89 -19.09 0.75
C TRP A 141 -4.70 -19.85 2.07
N GLY A 142 -5.77 -20.49 2.58
CA GLY A 142 -5.79 -21.29 3.81
C GLY A 142 -6.63 -20.69 4.94
N ASN A 143 -6.95 -21.50 5.94
CA ASN A 143 -7.87 -21.14 7.04
C ASN A 143 -7.32 -20.11 8.05
N ASP A 144 -6.05 -19.70 7.92
CA ASP A 144 -5.36 -18.79 8.84
C ASP A 144 -5.19 -17.37 8.25
N ASN A 145 -5.93 -17.01 7.20
CA ASN A 145 -5.87 -15.67 6.62
C ASN A 145 -7.02 -14.79 7.16
N TYR A 146 -6.78 -13.50 7.08
CA TYR A 146 -7.66 -12.41 7.53
C TYR A 146 -7.62 -11.30 6.50
N LEU A 147 -8.54 -10.35 6.54
CA LEU A 147 -8.52 -9.24 5.57
C LEU A 147 -7.23 -8.40 5.67
N CYS A 148 -6.63 -8.25 6.85
CA CYS A 148 -5.33 -7.60 7.02
C CYS A 148 -4.13 -8.40 6.51
N SER A 149 -4.33 -9.62 6.01
CA SER A 149 -3.23 -10.45 5.51
C SER A 149 -2.53 -9.74 4.36
N LYS A 150 -1.24 -9.42 4.58
CA LYS A 150 -0.38 -8.67 3.65
C LYS A 150 -0.81 -7.22 3.38
N THR A 151 -1.61 -6.63 4.28
CA THR A 151 -2.00 -5.22 4.24
C THR A 151 -2.16 -4.67 5.67
N LEU A 152 -2.77 -3.51 5.82
CA LEU A 152 -3.00 -2.85 7.12
C LEU A 152 -4.19 -3.47 7.87
N CYS A 153 -4.30 -3.18 9.17
CA CYS A 153 -5.46 -3.62 9.95
C CYS A 153 -6.71 -2.90 9.47
N MET A 154 -7.78 -3.65 9.20
CA MET A 154 -9.01 -3.08 8.66
C MET A 154 -9.67 -2.07 9.61
N ILE A 155 -9.37 -2.13 10.90
CA ILE A 155 -9.86 -1.17 11.89
C ILE A 155 -9.22 0.23 11.78
N GLY A 156 -8.16 0.40 10.98
CA GLY A 156 -7.49 1.68 10.80
C GLY A 156 -8.42 2.82 10.42
N SER A 157 -8.12 4.03 10.85
CA SER A 157 -8.86 5.25 10.54
C SER A 157 -8.31 5.91 9.29
N THR A 158 -9.22 6.31 8.39
CA THR A 158 -8.95 7.02 7.13
C THR A 158 -9.86 8.25 7.01
N ILE A 159 -9.75 9.03 5.94
CA ILE A 159 -10.57 10.22 5.70
C ILE A 159 -10.44 11.22 6.88
N GLY A 160 -9.19 11.42 7.34
CA GLY A 160 -8.91 12.30 8.48
C GLY A 160 -9.63 11.88 9.77
N GLY A 161 -9.77 10.57 10.01
CA GLY A 161 -10.41 10.03 11.21
C GLY A 161 -11.92 9.80 11.10
N ASN A 162 -12.54 10.13 9.96
CA ASN A 162 -14.00 10.02 9.76
C ASN A 162 -14.43 8.74 9.03
N GLY A 163 -13.47 7.95 8.54
CA GLY A 163 -13.71 6.69 7.85
C GLY A 163 -12.88 5.56 8.42
N ARG A 164 -13.17 4.34 7.98
CA ARG A 164 -12.44 3.13 8.34
C ARG A 164 -11.74 2.56 7.12
N PHE A 165 -10.54 2.02 7.32
CA PHE A 165 -9.75 1.36 6.30
C PHE A 165 -10.48 0.17 5.68
N PHE A 166 -11.28 -0.57 6.45
CA PHE A 166 -12.20 -1.59 5.94
C PHE A 166 -13.03 -1.11 4.74
N ASP A 167 -13.58 0.11 4.81
CA ASP A 167 -14.45 0.68 3.77
C ASP A 167 -13.65 1.30 2.61
N THR A 168 -12.39 1.65 2.86
CA THR A 168 -11.57 2.45 1.95
C THR A 168 -10.35 1.74 1.37
N LYS A 169 -10.05 0.50 1.81
CA LYS A 169 -8.86 -0.25 1.40
C LYS A 169 -8.70 -0.28 -0.12
N ASN A 170 -9.76 -0.63 -0.85
CA ASN A 170 -9.71 -0.75 -2.31
C ASN A 170 -9.60 0.61 -3.03
N LEU A 171 -9.74 1.72 -2.30
CA LEU A 171 -9.58 3.08 -2.82
C LEU A 171 -8.17 3.65 -2.57
N TYR A 172 -7.29 2.95 -1.84
CA TYR A 172 -5.98 3.49 -1.47
C TYR A 172 -5.14 3.85 -2.70
N GLY A 173 -4.84 2.88 -3.57
CA GLY A 173 -4.08 3.14 -4.80
C GLY A 173 -4.75 4.15 -5.73
N TRP A 174 -6.09 4.15 -5.81
CA TRP A 174 -6.85 5.16 -6.54
C TRP A 174 -6.67 6.58 -5.99
N SER A 175 -6.68 6.72 -4.67
CA SER A 175 -6.48 8.02 -4.01
C SER A 175 -5.03 8.52 -4.12
N GLU A 176 -4.06 7.60 -4.14
CA GLU A 176 -2.65 7.91 -4.36
C GLU A 176 -2.37 8.30 -5.82
N ILE A 177 -2.87 7.56 -6.83
CA ILE A 177 -2.63 7.92 -8.24
C ILE A 177 -3.19 9.30 -8.56
N ARG A 178 -4.36 9.63 -8.01
CA ARG A 178 -4.96 10.97 -8.13
C ARG A 178 -4.07 12.06 -7.51
N SER A 179 -3.50 11.79 -6.33
CA SER A 179 -2.60 12.72 -5.65
C SER A 179 -1.27 12.87 -6.39
N THR A 180 -0.75 11.77 -6.92
CA THR A 180 0.52 11.71 -7.67
C THR A 180 0.42 12.38 -9.04
N ALA A 181 -0.70 12.21 -9.75
CA ALA A 181 -0.95 12.92 -11.01
C ALA A 181 -0.99 14.44 -10.82
N ASN A 182 -1.55 14.91 -9.68
CA ASN A 182 -1.49 16.31 -9.31
C ASN A 182 -0.06 16.76 -9.00
N ALA A 183 0.68 15.98 -8.20
CA ALA A 183 2.07 16.25 -7.85
C ALA A 183 2.97 16.38 -9.09
N LEU A 184 2.83 15.46 -10.05
CA LEU A 184 3.59 15.45 -11.30
C LEU A 184 3.36 16.72 -12.12
N LYS A 185 2.08 17.12 -12.26
CA LYS A 185 1.69 18.32 -13.00
C LYS A 185 2.23 19.60 -12.34
N VAL A 186 2.14 19.70 -11.02
CA VAL A 186 2.65 20.87 -10.27
C VAL A 186 4.18 20.93 -10.28
N THR A 187 4.84 19.77 -10.23
CA THR A 187 6.31 19.68 -10.19
C THR A 187 6.93 20.02 -11.55
N THR A 188 6.42 19.42 -12.62
CA THR A 188 7.06 19.51 -13.96
C THR A 188 6.45 20.58 -14.86
N GLY A 189 5.24 21.05 -14.57
CA GLY A 189 4.46 21.91 -15.47
C GLY A 189 4.01 21.25 -16.77
N LYS A 190 4.26 19.93 -16.92
CA LYS A 190 3.93 19.14 -18.12
C LYS A 190 2.77 18.18 -17.81
N ARG A 191 2.29 17.48 -18.85
CA ARG A 191 1.31 16.40 -18.70
C ARG A 191 1.89 15.25 -17.86
N GLY A 192 3.09 14.80 -18.19
CA GLY A 192 3.74 13.63 -17.58
C GLY A 192 2.90 12.34 -17.72
N GLU A 193 3.36 11.26 -17.11
CA GLU A 193 2.60 10.00 -16.98
C GLU A 193 2.81 9.43 -15.58
N VAL A 194 1.76 8.84 -15.00
CA VAL A 194 1.83 8.08 -13.74
C VAL A 194 1.46 6.64 -14.02
N ILE A 195 2.26 5.69 -13.53
CA ILE A 195 1.97 4.25 -13.63
C ILE A 195 1.68 3.74 -12.22
N SER A 196 0.55 3.03 -12.03
CA SER A 196 0.10 2.55 -10.71
C SER A 196 -0.24 1.07 -10.68
N ARG A 197 0.06 0.39 -9.55
CA ARG A 197 -0.27 -1.04 -9.38
C ARG A 197 -1.71 -1.24 -8.99
N SER A 198 -2.11 -0.72 -7.83
CA SER A 198 -3.46 -0.87 -7.33
C SER A 198 -4.38 0.14 -7.99
N THR A 199 -5.48 -0.36 -8.53
CA THR A 199 -6.47 0.48 -9.21
C THR A 199 -7.89 0.24 -8.70
N PHE A 200 -8.78 1.16 -9.04
CA PHE A 200 -10.22 1.09 -8.82
C PHE A 200 -10.91 1.78 -10.00
N PRO A 201 -12.19 1.51 -10.33
CA PRO A 201 -12.89 2.25 -11.37
C PRO A 201 -12.66 3.77 -11.27
N SER A 202 -12.29 4.40 -12.40
CA SER A 202 -11.82 5.80 -12.52
C SER A 202 -10.32 6.04 -12.31
N SER A 203 -9.51 5.03 -11.94
CA SER A 203 -8.04 5.17 -11.84
C SER A 203 -7.40 5.63 -13.15
N GLY A 204 -7.81 5.07 -14.30
CA GLY A 204 -7.30 5.41 -15.63
C GLY A 204 -7.45 6.88 -16.05
N ARG A 205 -8.21 7.70 -15.30
CA ARG A 205 -8.26 9.15 -15.49
C ARG A 205 -6.95 9.84 -15.09
N TYR A 206 -6.18 9.23 -14.20
CA TYR A 206 -5.03 9.84 -13.54
C TYR A 206 -3.68 9.25 -13.98
N GLY A 207 -3.68 8.09 -14.63
CA GLY A 207 -2.48 7.45 -15.17
C GLY A 207 -2.79 6.03 -15.64
N GLY A 208 -1.75 5.33 -16.09
CA GLY A 208 -1.84 3.95 -16.56
C GLY A 208 -1.54 2.89 -15.50
N HIS A 209 -1.68 1.64 -15.94
CA HIS A 209 -1.46 0.43 -15.14
C HIS A 209 -0.55 -0.56 -15.89
N TRP A 210 0.22 -1.35 -15.13
CA TRP A 210 0.92 -2.54 -15.63
C TRP A 210 0.42 -3.77 -14.88
N LEU A 211 0.41 -4.93 -15.55
CA LEU A 211 -0.23 -6.16 -15.06
C LEU A 211 0.48 -6.87 -13.88
N GLY A 212 1.36 -6.17 -13.16
CA GLY A 212 2.05 -6.69 -11.99
C GLY A 212 3.20 -7.64 -12.32
N ASP A 213 3.58 -8.40 -11.29
CA ASP A 213 4.71 -9.32 -11.33
C ASP A 213 4.35 -10.60 -12.08
N ASN A 214 4.67 -10.66 -13.37
CA ASN A 214 4.55 -11.87 -14.18
C ASN A 214 5.80 -12.76 -14.09
N THR A 215 5.76 -13.92 -14.75
CA THR A 215 6.96 -14.74 -14.92
C THR A 215 7.39 -14.82 -16.39
N ALA A 216 8.62 -15.24 -16.65
CA ALA A 216 9.15 -15.35 -18.01
C ALA A 216 8.65 -16.63 -18.72
N ARG A 217 7.33 -16.83 -18.76
CA ARG A 217 6.68 -18.02 -19.34
C ARG A 217 5.75 -17.67 -20.50
N TRP A 218 5.40 -18.68 -21.29
CA TRP A 218 4.52 -18.49 -22.46
C TRP A 218 3.07 -18.21 -22.05
N GLU A 219 2.65 -18.74 -20.92
CA GLU A 219 1.33 -18.50 -20.35
C GLU A 219 1.17 -17.01 -19.98
N ASP A 220 2.20 -16.38 -19.42
CA ASP A 220 2.21 -14.96 -19.08
C ASP A 220 2.11 -14.05 -20.31
N LEU A 221 2.62 -14.50 -21.46
CA LEU A 221 2.42 -13.80 -22.73
C LEU A 221 0.94 -13.83 -23.15
N ALA A 222 0.27 -14.97 -23.01
CA ALA A 222 -1.14 -15.10 -23.35
C ALA A 222 -2.04 -14.29 -22.41
N THR A 223 -1.79 -14.35 -21.09
CA THR A 223 -2.56 -13.57 -20.10
C THR A 223 -2.36 -12.06 -20.28
N SER A 224 -1.23 -11.63 -20.83
CA SER A 224 -1.01 -10.21 -21.10
C SER A 224 -1.99 -9.60 -22.11
N ILE A 225 -2.41 -10.37 -23.11
CA ILE A 225 -3.40 -9.94 -24.12
C ILE A 225 -4.77 -9.77 -23.46
N ILE A 226 -5.13 -10.71 -22.59
CA ILE A 226 -6.39 -10.68 -21.84
C ILE A 226 -6.41 -9.46 -20.92
N GLY A 227 -5.37 -9.27 -20.10
CA GLY A 227 -5.28 -8.14 -19.18
C GLY A 227 -5.35 -6.79 -19.89
N ALA A 228 -4.69 -6.63 -21.03
CA ALA A 228 -4.79 -5.39 -21.82
C ALA A 228 -6.23 -5.12 -22.31
N GLN A 229 -6.96 -6.14 -22.74
CA GLN A 229 -8.35 -5.99 -23.18
C GLN A 229 -9.30 -5.67 -22.02
N GLU A 230 -9.10 -6.32 -20.87
CA GLU A 230 -9.90 -6.09 -19.66
C GLU A 230 -9.72 -4.66 -19.12
N PHE A 231 -8.48 -4.16 -19.05
CA PHE A 231 -8.24 -2.80 -18.56
C PHE A 231 -8.68 -1.71 -19.56
N ASN A 232 -8.74 -2.00 -20.86
CA ASN A 232 -9.43 -1.10 -21.80
C ASN A 232 -10.92 -0.92 -21.44
N LEU A 233 -11.58 -1.95 -20.90
CA LEU A 233 -12.96 -1.86 -20.41
C LEU A 233 -13.04 -1.15 -19.05
N PHE A 234 -12.11 -1.43 -18.13
CA PHE A 234 -12.18 -0.93 -16.75
C PHE A 234 -11.71 0.51 -16.57
N GLU A 235 -10.70 0.95 -17.34
CA GLU A 235 -9.95 2.18 -17.06
C GLU A 235 -9.76 3.09 -18.29
N GLY A 236 -10.14 2.61 -19.48
CA GLY A 236 -9.89 3.32 -20.74
C GLY A 236 -8.46 3.11 -21.26
N ASN A 237 -8.13 3.75 -22.39
CA ASN A 237 -7.00 3.41 -23.30
C ASN A 237 -5.55 3.56 -22.77
N GLN A 238 -5.26 3.51 -21.46
CA GLN A 238 -3.91 3.63 -20.90
C GLN A 238 -3.43 2.39 -20.13
N THR A 239 -3.58 1.20 -20.72
CA THR A 239 -2.95 -0.02 -20.17
C THR A 239 -1.61 -0.29 -20.86
N TRP A 240 -0.54 -0.47 -20.08
CA TRP A 240 0.77 -0.85 -20.59
C TRP A 240 1.11 -2.29 -20.19
N VAL A 241 1.35 -3.15 -21.18
CA VAL A 241 1.90 -4.48 -20.94
C VAL A 241 3.42 -4.37 -20.95
N GLN A 242 4.04 -4.30 -19.77
CA GLN A 242 5.47 -4.52 -19.63
C GLN A 242 5.75 -5.97 -19.22
N LYS A 243 6.69 -6.60 -19.93
CA LYS A 243 7.37 -7.82 -19.47
C LYS A 243 8.53 -7.33 -18.58
N VAL A 244 8.44 -7.55 -17.27
CA VAL A 244 9.46 -7.07 -16.32
C VAL A 244 10.28 -8.27 -15.87
N ASP A 245 11.56 -8.32 -16.26
CA ASP A 245 12.53 -9.25 -15.66
C ASP A 245 12.74 -8.86 -14.18
N PRO A 246 12.93 -9.83 -13.27
CA PRO A 246 12.67 -9.62 -11.84
C PRO A 246 13.86 -8.97 -11.13
N PHE A 247 14.19 -7.71 -11.38
CA PHE A 247 15.06 -6.89 -10.50
C PHE A 247 14.97 -5.41 -10.87
N ILE A 248 13.88 -4.71 -10.60
CA ILE A 248 13.85 -3.25 -10.79
C ILE A 248 13.09 -2.56 -9.66
N TYR A 249 13.87 -1.92 -8.78
CA TYR A 249 13.45 -0.89 -7.82
C TYR A 249 12.94 0.35 -8.57
N ALA A 250 12.01 1.10 -7.96
CA ALA A 250 11.48 2.40 -8.39
C ALA A 250 12.24 3.03 -9.57
N THR A 251 11.82 2.69 -10.79
CA THR A 251 12.40 3.24 -12.00
C THR A 251 11.71 4.56 -12.33
N ILE A 252 12.49 5.62 -12.18
CA ILE A 252 12.19 6.95 -12.67
C ILE A 252 12.33 6.89 -14.20
N LEU A 253 11.24 7.21 -14.91
CA LEU A 253 11.28 7.36 -16.37
C LEU A 253 11.97 8.69 -16.69
N THR A 254 13.28 8.65 -16.96
CA THR A 254 14.04 9.77 -17.52
C THR A 254 14.27 9.53 -19.02
N LYS A 255 14.13 10.58 -19.84
CA LYS A 255 14.67 10.57 -21.21
C LYS A 255 16.16 10.91 -21.17
N GLY A 256 16.96 10.12 -21.88
CA GLY A 256 18.31 10.50 -22.31
C GLY A 256 18.31 11.55 -23.40
#